data_AF-A0A931ZWZ9-F1
#
_entry.id   AF-A0A931ZWZ9-F1
#
_cell.length_a   1.000
_cell.length_b   1.000
_cell.length_c   1.000
_cell.angle_alpha   90.00
_cell.angle_beta   90.00
_cell.angle_gamma   90.00
#
_symmetry.space_group_name_H-M   'P 1'
#
loop_
_entity.id
_entity.type
_entity.pdbx_description
1 polymer ?
#
loop_
_entity_poly.entity_id
_entity_poly.type
_entity_poly.pdbx_seq_one_letter_code
_entity_poly.pdbx_strand_id
1 'polypeptide(L)' 'MKFIIFHGAFGSPEGNWFPELKEKLVVLGQEVIVPEFPVENWEEVSKKDRTYKS' A
#
# COMPACT_ATOMS: atom_id res chain seq x y z
N MET A 1 -0.54 12.20 17.59
CA MET A 1 -1.25 12.31 16.30
C MET A 1 -1.35 10.93 15.68
N LYS A 2 -2.23 10.76 14.69
CA LYS A 2 -2.41 9.50 13.98
C LYS A 2 -1.93 9.65 12.54
N PHE A 3 -1.07 8.74 12.10
CA PHE A 3 -0.52 8.70 10.75
C PHE A 3 -1.03 7.46 10.01
N ILE A 4 -1.36 7.65 8.74
CA ILE A 4 -1.74 6.56 7.84
C ILE A 4 -0.80 6.62 6.65
N ILE A 5 -0.07 5.54 6.40
CA ILE A 5 0.90 5.44 5.30
C ILE A 5 0.30 4.51 4.24
N PHE A 6 0.13 5.03 3.03
CA PHE A 6 -0.37 4.28 1.88
C PHE A 6 0.80 3.88 0.98
N HIS A 7 0.87 2.60 0.61
CA HIS A 7 1.78 2.16 -0.45
C HIS A 7 1.21 2.51 -1.83
N GLY A 8 2.08 2.54 -2.85
CA GLY A 8 1.67 2.73 -4.24
C GLY A 8 1.06 1.47 -4.87
N ALA A 9 0.62 1.58 -6.12
CA ALA A 9 0.13 0.45 -6.91
C ALA A 9 1.16 -0.69 -6.94
N PHE A 10 0.70 -1.93 -6.82
CA PHE A 10 1.53 -3.15 -6.74
C PHE A 10 2.57 -3.15 -5.60
N GLY A 11 2.44 -2.26 -4.62
CA GLY A 11 3.29 -2.20 -3.43
C GLY A 11 2.75 -3.04 -2.27
N SER A 12 3.44 -2.98 -1.14
CA SER A 12 2.97 -3.50 0.15
C SER A 12 3.39 -2.58 1.31
N PRO A 13 2.74 -2.67 2.49
CA PRO A 13 3.12 -2.03 3.75
C PRO A 13 4.54 -2.31 4.22
N GLU A 14 5.11 -3.45 3.81
CA GLU A 14 6.43 -3.95 4.17
C GLU A 14 7.51 -3.50 3.17
N GLY A 15 7.10 -2.92 2.05
CA GLY A 15 8.01 -2.40 1.04
C GLY A 15 8.62 -1.05 1.39
N ASN A 16 9.69 -0.70 0.68
CA ASN A 16 10.34 0.62 0.74
C ASN A 16 10.73 1.04 2.16
N TRP A 17 10.53 2.32 2.49
CA TRP A 17 10.86 2.94 3.77
C TRP A 17 9.70 2.91 4.78
N PHE A 18 8.56 2.30 4.44
CA PHE A 18 7.37 2.35 5.29
C PHE A 18 7.57 1.70 6.66
N PRO A 19 8.24 0.53 6.79
CA PRO A 19 8.50 -0.08 8.09
C PRO A 19 9.39 0.79 8.98
N GLU A 20 10.45 1.37 8.40
CA GLU A 20 11.40 2.20 9.13
C GLU A 20 10.76 3.52 9.60
N LEU A 21 9.94 4.16 8.76
CA LEU A 21 9.21 5.36 9.17
C LEU A 21 8.19 5.04 10.27
N LYS A 22 7.46 3.92 10.15
CA LYS A 22 6.53 3.47 11.16
C LYS A 22 7.22 3.31 12.51
N GLU A 23 8.36 2.62 12.54
CA GLU A 23 9.13 2.41 13.77
C GLU A 23 9.53 3.75 14.41
N LYS A 24 10.11 4.66 13.63
CA LYS A 24 10.52 5.99 14.10
C LYS A 24 9.37 6.81 14.66
N LEU A 25 8.22 6.80 14.00
CA LEU A 25 7.02 7.53 14.46
C LEU A 25 6.42 6.90 15.73
N VAL A 26 6.41 5.57 15.84
CA VAL A 26 5.95 4.87 17.06
C VAL A 26 6.86 5.19 18.25
N VAL A 27 8.18 5.23 18.06
CA VAL A 27 9.15 5.65 19.09
C VAL A 27 8.89 7.09 19.55
N LEU A 28 8.42 7.97 18.66
CA LEU A 28 7.99 9.34 18.98
C LEU A 28 6.58 9.42 19.61
N GLY A 29 6.00 8.28 20.01
CA GLY A 29 4.69 8.22 20.66
C GLY A 29 3.50 8.44 19.73
N GLN A 30 3.69 8.27 18.41
CA GLN A 30 2.62 8.43 17.43
C GLN A 30 1.92 7.11 17.12
N GLU A 31 0.62 7.16 16.85
CA GLU A 31 -0.12 6.02 16.31
C GLU A 31 0.10 5.96 14.79
N VAL A 32 0.50 4.80 14.26
CA VAL A 32 0.80 4.64 12.83
C VAL A 32 0.12 3.39 12.29
N ILE A 33 -0.66 3.58 11.22
CA ILE A 33 -1.31 2.50 10.47
C ILE A 33 -0.69 2.44 9.07
N VAL A 34 -0.32 1.24 8.65
CA VAL A 34 0.14 0.95 7.29
C VAL A 34 -0.72 -0.21 6.79
N PRO A 35 -1.87 0.06 6.14
CA PRO A 35 -2.81 -0.98 5.75
C PRO A 35 -2.36 -1.65 4.44
N GLU A 36 -2.56 -2.96 4.36
CA GLU A 36 -2.48 -3.72 3.11
C GLU A 36 -3.69 -3.37 2.25
N PHE A 37 -3.46 -2.86 1.03
CA PHE A 37 -4.51 -2.71 0.03
C PHE A 37 -4.62 -3.98 -0.82
N PRO A 38 -5.78 -4.20 -1.47
CA PRO A 38 -5.91 -5.28 -2.44
C PRO A 38 -4.80 -5.20 -3.47
N VAL A 39 -3.99 -6.26 -3.55
CA VAL A 39 -2.95 -6.35 -4.56
C VAL A 39 -3.63 -6.48 -5.91
N GLU A 40 -3.39 -5.51 -6.78
CA GLU A 40 -3.84 -5.59 -8.16
C GLU A 40 -3.13 -6.78 -8.84
N ASN A 41 -3.91 -7.78 -9.26
CA ASN A 41 -3.39 -8.81 -10.12
C ASN A 41 -3.27 -8.24 -11.53
N TRP A 42 -2.04 -8.08 -12.04
CA TRP A 42 -1.79 -7.56 -13.38
C TRP A 42 -2.54 -8.33 -14.47
N GLU A 43 -2.71 -9.64 -14.30
CA GLU A 43 -3.50 -10.47 -15.22
C GLU A 43 -4.99 -10.14 -15.17
N GLU A 44 -5.54 -9.81 -14.00
CA GLU A 44 -6.95 -9.44 -13.86
C GLU A 44 -7.23 -8.03 -14.37
N VAL A 45 -6.31 -7.09 -14.09
CA VAL A 45 -6.38 -5.72 -14.60
C VAL A 45 -6.31 -5.73 -16.13
N SER A 46 -5.36 -6.48 -16.72
CA SER A 46 -5.21 -6.58 -18.17
C SER A 46 -6.35 -7.31 -18.89
N LYS A 47 -7.08 -8.21 -18.20
CA LYS A 47 -8.27 -8.88 -18.75
C LYS A 47 -9.45 -7.91 -18.91
N LYS A 48 -9.67 -7.00 -17.95
CA LYS A 48 -10.77 -6.02 -18.00
C LYS A 48 -10.67 -5.07 -19.19
N ASP A 49 -9.46 -4.75 -19.63
CA ASP A 49 -9.20 -3.93 -20.82
C ASP A 49 -9.65 -4.60 -22.13
N ARG A 50 -9.57 -5.94 -22.21
CA ARG A 50 -9.96 -6.69 -23.41
C ARG A 50 -11.48 -6.80 -23.57
N THR A 51 -12.22 -6.81 -22.46
CA THR A 51 -13.69 -6.88 -22.48
C THR A 51 -14.37 -5.57 -22.85
N TYR A 52 -13.67 -4.42 -22.81
CA TYR A 52 -14.23 -3.12 -23.19
C TYR A 52 -14.04 -2.79 -24.67
N LYS A 53 -13.29 -3.61 -25.42
CA LYS A 53 -13.00 -3.41 -26.86
C LYS A 53 -13.72 -4.41 -27.78
N SER A 54 -14.68 -5.19 -27.27
CA SER A 54 -15.48 -6.14 -28.05
C SER A 54 -16.92 -5.66 -28.25
#